data_AF-A0A8T4EHU0-F1
#
_entry.id   AF-A0A8T4EHU0-F1
#
_cell.length_a   1.000
_cell.length_b   1.000
_cell.length_c   1.000
_cell.angle_alpha   90.00
_cell.angle_beta   90.00
_cell.angle_gamma   90.00
#
_symmetry.space_group_name_H-M   'P 1'
#
loop_
_entity.id
_entity.type
_entity.pdbx_description
1 polymer ?
#
loop_
_entity_poly.entity_id
_entity_poly.type
_entity_poly.pdbx_seq_one_letter_code
_entity_poly.pdbx_strand_id
1 'polypeptide(L)'
;MTLDTLVFSMNKEWEEQLKLNPWLAFVPEFAKDSNGQEFMRGKGRTVVYKIVEENDKGEQKYKCATCDSDIKGATVAHPIWDGPFPMSGSGQCHYEQVPYCPKCEQIPSSSGTPIEVGQKVR
;
A
#
# COMPACT_ATOMS: atom_id res chain seq x y z
N MET A 1 0.93 0.17 23.58
CA MET A 1 -0.23 -0.45 22.91
C MET A 1 0.26 -1.55 22.00
N THR A 2 -0.41 -2.70 21.99
CA THR A 2 -0.15 -3.79 21.06
C THR A 2 -0.90 -3.51 19.75
N LEU A 3 -0.19 -3.46 18.62
CA LEU A 3 -0.80 -3.27 17.29
C LEU A 3 -1.86 -4.34 16.96
N ASP A 4 -1.86 -5.45 17.69
CA ASP A 4 -2.76 -6.60 17.53
C ASP A 4 -4.24 -6.31 17.85
N THR A 5 -4.55 -5.22 18.55
CA THR A 5 -5.94 -4.84 18.87
C THR A 5 -6.58 -3.93 17.82
N LEU A 6 -5.83 -3.52 16.78
CA LEU A 6 -6.35 -2.65 15.72
C LEU A 6 -7.20 -3.46 14.73
N VAL A 7 -8.46 -3.07 14.59
CA VAL A 7 -9.36 -3.61 13.56
C VAL A 7 -9.23 -2.73 12.33
N PHE A 8 -8.57 -3.25 11.29
CA PHE A 8 -8.41 -2.58 10.02
C PHE A 8 -9.63 -2.81 9.14
N SER A 9 -10.15 -1.74 8.54
CA SER A 9 -11.22 -1.80 7.56
C SER A 9 -10.95 -0.86 6.39
N MET A 10 -11.49 -1.22 5.23
CA MET A 10 -11.44 -0.38 4.03
C MET A 10 -12.59 0.63 4.08
N ASN A 11 -12.35 1.87 3.67
CA ASN A 11 -13.42 2.86 3.53
C ASN A 11 -14.18 2.63 2.22
N LYS A 12 -15.42 3.14 2.11
CA LYS A 12 -16.27 2.96 0.92
C LYS A 12 -15.64 3.49 -0.37
N GLU A 13 -14.89 4.58 -0.28
CA GLU A 13 -14.22 5.20 -1.44
C GLU A 13 -13.19 4.25 -2.06
N TRP A 14 -12.38 3.58 -1.24
CA TRP A 14 -11.41 2.60 -1.71
C TRP A 14 -12.08 1.32 -2.21
N GLU A 15 -13.25 0.93 -1.68
CA GLU A 15 -14.02 -0.18 -2.26
C GLU A 15 -14.50 0.13 -3.69
N GLU A 16 -14.95 1.36 -3.93
CA GLU A 16 -15.37 1.81 -5.26
C GLU A 16 -14.17 1.95 -6.21
N GLN A 17 -13.05 2.50 -5.73
CA GLN A 17 -11.82 2.60 -6.53
C GLN A 17 -11.26 1.23 -6.91
N LEU A 18 -11.33 0.23 -6.02
CA LEU A 18 -10.88 -1.13 -6.33
C LEU A 18 -11.77 -1.80 -7.39
N LYS A 19 -13.06 -1.49 -7.43
CA LYS A 19 -13.97 -1.97 -8.49
C LYS A 19 -13.63 -1.35 -9.84
N LEU A 20 -13.23 -0.08 -9.86
CA LEU A 20 -12.83 0.63 -11.07
C LEU A 20 -11.42 0.25 -11.54
N ASN A 21 -10.51 -0.01 -10.59
CA ASN A 21 -9.10 -0.28 -10.82
C ASN A 21 -8.68 -1.56 -10.06
N PRO A 22 -9.05 -2.75 -10.57
CA PRO A 22 -8.72 -4.02 -9.92
C PRO A 22 -7.21 -4.34 -9.95
N TRP A 23 -6.43 -3.57 -10.70
CA TRP A 23 -4.97 -3.71 -10.84
C TRP A 23 -4.16 -2.99 -9.75
N LEU A 24 -4.81 -2.26 -8.82
CA LEU A 24 -4.12 -1.59 -7.71
C LEU A 24 -3.39 -2.59 -6.81
N ALA A 25 -2.08 -2.41 -6.63
CA ALA A 25 -1.26 -3.23 -5.74
C ALA A 25 -1.32 -2.75 -4.28
N PHE A 26 -1.66 -1.49 -4.04
CA PHE A 26 -1.83 -0.95 -2.70
C PHE A 26 -3.29 -0.56 -2.46
N VAL A 27 -3.93 -1.31 -1.56
CA VAL A 27 -5.27 -1.00 -1.07
C VAL A 27 -5.15 -0.65 0.41
N PRO A 28 -5.33 0.61 0.82
CA PRO A 28 -5.21 0.99 2.22
C PRO A 28 -6.41 0.53 3.04
N GLU A 29 -6.12 -0.06 4.19
CA GLU A 29 -7.05 -0.34 5.27
C GLU A 29 -6.69 0.58 6.44
N PHE A 30 -7.70 1.15 7.08
CA PHE A 30 -7.53 2.11 8.16
C PHE A 30 -8.01 1.54 9.48
N ALA A 31 -7.36 1.92 10.57
CA ALA A 31 -7.77 1.60 11.93
C ALA A 31 -7.55 2.82 12.83
N LYS A 32 -8.32 2.90 13.92
CA LYS A 32 -8.13 3.92 14.97
C LYS A 32 -7.90 3.23 16.31
N ASP A 33 -6.97 3.75 17.08
CA ASP A 33 -6.75 3.31 18.46
C ASP A 33 -7.69 4.06 19.44
N SER A 34 -7.74 3.62 20.70
CA SER A 34 -8.55 4.22 21.77
C SER A 34 -8.25 5.70 22.02
N ASN A 35 -7.06 6.15 21.62
CA ASN A 35 -6.61 7.53 21.73
C ASN A 35 -6.96 8.40 20.51
N GLY A 36 -7.66 7.85 19.51
CA GLY A 36 -7.99 8.55 18.27
C GLY A 36 -6.83 8.62 17.26
N GLN A 37 -5.69 7.98 17.54
CA GLN A 37 -4.57 7.87 16.61
C GLN A 37 -4.97 6.98 15.43
N GLU A 38 -4.81 7.50 14.21
CA GLU A 38 -5.11 6.79 12.98
C GLU A 38 -3.90 5.99 12.48
N PHE A 39 -4.20 4.79 11.98
CA PHE A 39 -3.25 3.86 11.39
C PHE A 39 -3.74 3.41 10.02
N MET A 40 -2.79 3.15 9.13
CA MET A 40 -3.02 2.65 7.79
C MET A 40 -2.18 1.39 7.57
N ARG A 41 -2.72 0.41 6.85
CA ARG A 41 -2.00 -0.79 6.43
C ARG A 41 -2.39 -1.11 4.99
N GLY A 42 -1.45 -1.60 4.19
CA GLY A 42 -1.81 -2.19 2.90
C GLY A 42 -2.53 -3.52 3.09
N LYS A 43 -3.63 -3.77 2.38
CA LYS A 43 -4.34 -5.06 2.40
C LYS A 43 -3.37 -6.21 2.14
N GLY A 44 -3.30 -7.16 3.08
CA GLY A 44 -2.37 -8.30 3.01
C GLY A 44 -0.91 -8.00 3.41
N ARG A 45 -0.59 -6.77 3.82
CA ARG A 45 0.73 -6.42 4.37
C ARG A 45 0.76 -6.51 5.88
N THR A 46 1.96 -6.69 6.42
CA THR A 46 2.20 -6.76 7.88
C THR A 46 2.61 -5.42 8.47
N VAL A 47 3.16 -4.51 7.66
CA VAL A 47 3.64 -3.21 8.16
C VAL A 47 2.50 -2.22 8.27
N VAL A 48 2.39 -1.66 9.48
CA VAL A 48 1.41 -0.64 9.84
C VAL A 48 2.07 0.72 9.84
N TYR A 49 1.38 1.69 9.27
CA TYR A 49 1.76 3.10 9.19
C TYR A 49 0.92 3.92 10.15
N LYS A 50 1.52 4.83 10.89
CA LYS A 50 0.85 5.82 11.73
C LYS A 50 0.76 7.16 10.98
N ILE A 51 -0.40 7.82 11.06
CA ILE A 51 -0.61 9.16 10.49
C ILE A 51 -0.14 10.19 11.52
N VAL A 52 0.92 10.95 11.23
CA VAL A 52 1.61 11.79 12.23
C VAL A 52 1.23 13.25 12.11
N GLU A 53 1.09 13.76 10.89
CA GLU A 53 0.72 15.15 10.64
C GLU A 53 -0.25 15.17 9.46
N GLU A 54 -1.28 16.00 9.56
CA GLU A 54 -2.11 16.43 8.44
C GLU A 54 -1.94 17.94 8.33
N ASN A 55 -1.34 18.42 7.23
CA ASN A 55 -1.23 19.85 6.97
C ASN A 55 -2.62 20.42 6.62
N ASP A 56 -2.82 21.73 6.77
CA ASP A 56 -4.06 22.44 6.39
C ASP A 56 -4.44 22.27 4.90
N LYS A 57 -3.52 21.74 4.08
CA LYS A 57 -3.71 21.40 2.66
C LYS A 57 -4.17 19.94 2.43
N GLY A 58 -4.39 19.16 3.49
CA GLY A 58 -4.72 17.73 3.42
C GLY A 58 -3.53 16.81 3.12
N GLU A 59 -2.29 17.31 3.21
CA GLU A 59 -1.10 16.47 3.05
C GLU A 59 -0.82 15.71 4.35
N GLN A 60 -1.01 14.39 4.30
CA GLN A 60 -0.76 13.51 5.42
C GLN A 60 0.67 12.95 5.38
N LYS A 61 1.40 13.08 6.49
CA LYS A 61 2.68 12.41 6.70
C LYS A 61 2.49 11.13 7.48
N TYR A 62 3.05 10.05 6.95
CA TYR A 62 2.98 8.74 7.55
C TYR A 62 4.36 8.33 8.08
N LYS A 63 4.38 7.62 9.20
CA LYS A 63 5.58 6.95 9.71
C LYS A 63 5.31 5.48 9.94
N CYS A 64 6.35 4.66 9.93
CA CYS A 64 6.20 3.25 10.31
C CYS A 64 5.88 3.15 11.81
N ALA A 65 4.84 2.41 12.18
CA ALA A 65 4.47 2.20 13.58
C ALA A 65 5.45 1.27 14.33
N THR A 66 6.24 0.48 13.60
CA THR A 66 7.17 -0.50 14.19
C THR A 66 8.57 0.06 14.42
N CYS A 67 9.08 0.89 13.49
CA CYS A 67 10.45 1.40 13.55
C CYS A 67 10.57 2.93 13.53
N ASP A 68 9.43 3.64 13.55
CA ASP A 68 9.33 5.10 13.55
C ASP A 68 10.03 5.83 12.38
N SER A 69 10.50 5.09 11.37
CA SER A 69 11.13 5.68 10.20
C SER A 69 10.11 6.33 9.27
N ASP A 70 10.56 7.33 8.52
CA ASP A 70 9.78 7.92 7.44
C ASP A 70 9.54 6.88 6.33
N ILE A 71 8.33 6.88 5.79
CA ILE A 71 7.98 6.02 4.66
C ILE A 71 8.55 6.58 3.37
N LYS A 72 8.78 5.70 2.39
CA LYS A 72 9.15 6.09 1.04
C LYS A 72 8.07 5.63 0.06
N GLY A 73 7.91 6.35 -1.03
CA GLY A 73 7.11 5.92 -2.18
C GLY A 73 7.99 5.21 -3.20
N ALA A 74 7.50 4.12 -3.77
CA ALA A 74 8.07 3.48 -4.94
C ALA A 74 7.03 3.45 -6.05
N THR A 75 7.45 3.74 -7.27
CA THR A 75 6.58 3.69 -8.45
C THR A 75 6.55 2.26 -8.98
N VAL A 76 5.37 1.66 -9.00
CA VAL A 76 5.09 0.33 -9.55
C VAL A 76 4.38 0.50 -10.89
N ALA A 77 4.88 -0.16 -11.93
CA ALA A 77 4.28 -0.18 -13.25
C ALA A 77 3.48 -1.47 -13.44
N HIS A 78 2.20 -1.33 -13.82
CA HIS A 78 1.28 -2.41 -14.13
C HIS A 78 1.01 -2.42 -15.63
N PRO A 79 1.40 -3.47 -16.37
CA PRO A 79 1.19 -3.52 -17.80
C PRO A 79 -0.32 -3.56 -18.12
N ILE A 80 -0.74 -2.76 -19.10
CA ILE A 80 -2.12 -2.80 -19.59
C ILE A 80 -2.24 -3.99 -20.54
N TRP A 81 -3.14 -4.92 -20.23
CA TRP A 81 -3.47 -6.03 -21.10
C TRP A 81 -4.84 -5.80 -21.73
N ASP A 82 -4.84 -5.31 -22.97
CA ASP A 82 -6.03 -4.90 -23.73
C ASP A 82 -6.51 -5.99 -24.72
N GLY A 83 -6.11 -7.25 -24.51
CA GLY A 83 -6.57 -8.36 -25.36
C GLY A 83 -5.68 -9.60 -25.31
N PRO A 84 -6.07 -10.68 -26.02
CA PRO A 84 -5.49 -12.01 -25.85
C PRO A 84 -4.08 -12.18 -26.45
N PHE A 85 -3.57 -11.18 -27.16
CA PHE A 85 -2.28 -11.28 -27.84
C PHE A 85 -1.12 -10.73 -26.99
N PRO A 86 0.11 -11.24 -27.17
CA PRO A 86 1.31 -10.59 -26.63
C PRO A 86 1.37 -9.13 -27.10
N MET A 87 1.67 -8.20 -26.19
CA MET A 87 1.67 -6.75 -26.45
C MET A 87 0.31 -6.13 -26.78
N SER A 88 -0.80 -6.84 -26.57
CA SER A 88 -2.14 -6.23 -26.62
C SER A 88 -2.26 -5.21 -25.49
N GLY A 89 -2.10 -3.92 -25.82
CA GLY A 89 -1.84 -2.83 -24.87
C GLY A 89 -0.73 -1.87 -25.32
N SER A 90 -0.07 -2.13 -26.46
CA SER A 90 0.92 -1.24 -27.09
C SER A 90 2.10 -0.83 -26.19
N GLY A 91 2.43 -1.67 -25.18
CA GLY A 91 3.47 -1.37 -24.20
C GLY A 91 3.08 -0.30 -23.16
N GLN A 92 1.80 0.04 -23.05
CA GLN A 92 1.32 0.98 -22.03
C GLN A 92 1.31 0.33 -20.65
N CYS A 93 1.58 1.13 -19.61
CA CYS A 93 1.55 0.72 -18.22
C CYS A 93 0.76 1.75 -17.40
N HIS A 94 -0.03 1.26 -16.45
CA HIS A 94 -0.51 2.07 -15.34
C HIS A 94 0.61 2.22 -14.32
N TYR A 95 0.79 3.42 -13.78
CA TYR A 95 1.79 3.68 -12.74
C TYR A 95 1.09 3.97 -11.43
N GLU A 96 1.53 3.32 -10.37
CA GLU A 96 1.01 3.47 -9.02
C GLU A 96 2.16 3.85 -8.08
N GLN A 97 1.94 4.85 -7.21
CA GLN A 97 2.87 5.13 -6.12
C GLN A 97 2.47 4.32 -4.89
N VAL A 98 3.36 3.42 -4.49
CA VAL A 98 3.13 2.50 -3.39
C VAL A 98 4.03 2.87 -2.21
N PRO A 99 3.45 3.12 -1.02
CA PRO A 99 4.25 3.38 0.17
C PRO A 99 4.92 2.09 0.65
N TYR A 100 6.15 2.20 1.14
CA TYR A 100 6.87 1.14 1.83
C TYR A 100 7.78 1.71 2.91
N CYS A 101 8.05 0.90 3.94
CA CYS A 101 9.06 1.21 4.93
C CYS A 101 10.42 0.62 4.50
N PRO A 102 11.48 1.41 4.29
CA PRO A 102 12.77 0.91 3.81
C PRO A 102 13.52 0.02 4.81
N LYS A 103 13.08 -0.03 6.07
CA LYS A 103 13.67 -0.86 7.13
C LYS A 103 12.88 -2.15 7.39
N CYS A 104 11.56 -2.12 7.21
CA CYS A 104 10.66 -3.22 7.58
C CYS A 104 10.13 -4.00 6.37
N GLU A 105 10.06 -3.37 5.19
CA GLU A 105 9.61 -4.00 3.95
C GLU A 105 10.73 -4.01 2.91
N GLN A 106 10.66 -4.97 2.00
CA GLN A 106 11.44 -4.90 0.77
C GLN A 106 10.84 -3.85 -0.16
N ILE A 107 11.70 -3.17 -0.91
CA ILE A 107 11.28 -2.20 -1.92
C ILE A 107 10.37 -2.94 -2.91
N PRO A 108 9.15 -2.45 -3.16
CA PRO A 108 8.27 -3.10 -4.12
C PRO A 108 8.90 -3.03 -5.51
N SER A 109 8.87 -4.15 -6.24
CA SER A 109 9.44 -4.22 -7.58
C SER A 109 8.70 -3.28 -8.52
N SER A 110 9.46 -2.48 -9.27
CA SER A 110 8.93 -1.54 -10.27
C SER A 110 8.17 -2.23 -11.40
N SER A 111 8.38 -3.53 -11.60
CA SER A 111 7.81 -4.30 -12.71
C SER A 111 6.40 -4.87 -12.46
N GLY A 112 5.72 -4.47 -11.38
CA GLY A 112 4.36 -4.97 -11.06
C GLY A 112 4.29 -6.47 -10.79
N THR A 113 5.43 -7.16 -10.76
CA THR A 113 5.52 -8.58 -10.48
C THR A 113 5.16 -8.78 -9.01
N PRO A 114 4.23 -9.68 -8.68
CA PRO A 114 3.93 -9.96 -7.28
C PRO A 114 5.22 -10.40 -6.58
N ILE A 115 5.56 -9.68 -5.51
CA ILE A 115 6.66 -10.08 -4.62
C ILE A 115 6.21 -11.40 -4.00
N GLU A 116 6.91 -12.50 -4.29
CA GLU A 116 6.70 -13.74 -3.55
C GLU A 116 6.94 -13.44 -2.06
N VAL A 117 5.88 -13.53 -1.27
CA VAL A 117 5.93 -13.39 0.19
C VAL A 117 6.78 -14.54 0.71
N GLY A 118 8.08 -14.28 0.84
CA GLY A 118 9.10 -15.07 1.52
C GLY A 118 9.16 -16.56 1.18
N GLN A 119 10.28 -17.02 0.63
CA GLN A 119 10.68 -18.40 0.92
C GLN A 119 10.75 -18.56 2.45
N LYS A 120 9.95 -19.49 2.95
CA LYS A 120 10.02 -20.01 4.31
C LYS A 120 11.46 -20.49 4.52
N VAL A 121 12.26 -19.72 5.27
CA VAL A 121 13.60 -20.15 5.67
C VAL A 121 13.41 -21.44 6.47
N ARG A 122 13.98 -22.52 5.96
CA ARG A 122 13.95 -23.85 6.57
C ARG A 122 15.18 -24.05 7.42
#